data_AF-A0A538QA64-F1
#
_entry.id   AF-A0A538QA64-F1
#
_cell.length_a   1.000
_cell.length_b   1.000
_cell.length_c   1.000
_cell.angle_alpha   90.00
_cell.angle_beta   90.00
_cell.angle_gamma   90.00
#
_symmetry.space_group_name_H-M   'P 1'
#
loop_
_entity.id
_entity.type
_entity.pdbx_description
1 polymer ?
#
loop_
_entity_poly.entity_id
_entity_poly.type
_entity_poly.pdbx_seq_one_letter_code
_entity_poly.pdbx_strand_id
1 'polypeptide(L)'
;MTRSYVICAVVLAGLAGCKGSSAKEGKRAPVEKVAERASSNPFKAVEDVVEGRKLYLRNGCSACHGMGGGGGMGKPLIDDEWRFGSDDP
;
A
#
# COMPACT_ATOMS: atom_id res chain seq x y z
N MET A 1 42.78 10.72 -22.96
CA MET A 1 42.68 9.43 -22.25
C MET A 1 42.37 9.53 -20.75
N THR A 2 41.81 10.64 -20.22
CA THR A 2 41.56 10.79 -18.76
C THR A 2 40.09 10.94 -18.37
N ARG A 3 39.17 11.16 -19.33
CA ARG A 3 37.73 11.34 -19.05
C ARG A 3 36.96 10.03 -18.88
N SER A 4 37.41 8.93 -19.49
CA SER A 4 36.74 7.61 -19.36
C SER A 4 36.98 6.94 -18.01
N TYR A 5 38.10 7.23 -17.32
CA TYR A 5 38.40 6.65 -16.02
C TYR A 5 37.58 7.30 -14.89
N VAL A 6 37.27 8.61 -15.04
CA VAL A 6 36.44 9.35 -14.09
C VAL A 6 35.01 8.82 -14.06
N ILE A 7 34.44 8.43 -15.20
CA ILE A 7 33.10 7.85 -15.28
C ILE A 7 33.04 6.46 -14.59
N CYS A 8 34.11 5.66 -14.71
CA CYS A 8 34.18 4.34 -14.08
C CYS A 8 34.26 4.42 -12.55
N ALA A 9 34.90 5.46 -12.00
CA ALA A 9 35.03 5.65 -10.55
C ALA A 9 33.71 6.02 -9.85
N VAL A 10 32.77 6.70 -10.54
CA VAL A 10 31.51 7.12 -9.92
C VAL A 10 30.52 5.96 -9.77
N VAL A 11 30.60 4.95 -10.65
CA VAL A 11 29.69 3.78 -10.63
C VAL A 11 29.98 2.83 -9.46
N LEU A 12 31.21 2.83 -8.93
CA LEU A 12 31.62 1.94 -7.82
C LEU A 12 31.32 2.48 -6.42
N ALA A 13 30.82 3.71 -6.27
CA ALA A 13 30.59 4.35 -4.97
C ALA A 13 29.12 4.31 -4.46
N GLY A 14 28.20 3.65 -5.19
CA GLY A 14 26.76 3.71 -4.91
C GLY A 14 26.14 2.62 -4.03
N LEU A 15 26.91 1.66 -3.48
CA LEU A 15 26.38 0.47 -2.79
C LEU A 15 26.47 0.51 -1.25
N ALA A 16 26.54 1.70 -0.64
CA ALA A 16 26.50 1.83 0.81
C ALA A 16 25.15 2.36 1.29
N GLY A 17 24.23 1.46 1.67
CA GLY A 17 23.21 1.80 2.67
C GLY A 17 21.76 1.38 2.40
N CYS A 18 21.49 0.10 2.10
CA CYS A 18 20.16 -0.46 2.40
C CYS A 18 20.04 -0.68 3.92
N LYS A 19 19.75 0.38 4.67
CA LYS A 19 19.33 0.26 6.08
C LYS A 19 17.87 -0.19 6.06
N GLY A 20 17.66 -1.51 6.04
CA GLY A 20 16.33 -2.11 6.18
C GLY A 20 15.66 -1.62 7.46
N SER A 21 14.57 -0.88 7.32
CA SER A 21 13.75 -0.45 8.45
C SER A 21 12.83 -1.63 8.82
N SER A 22 13.13 -2.28 9.94
CA SER A 22 12.29 -3.34 10.51
C SER A 22 10.85 -2.85 10.64
N ALA A 23 9.95 -3.43 9.85
CA ALA A 23 8.52 -3.34 10.08
C ALA A 23 8.25 -3.89 11.50
N LYS A 24 7.74 -3.04 12.39
CA LYS A 24 7.22 -3.47 13.69
C LYS A 24 5.96 -4.29 13.41
N GLU A 25 6.04 -5.59 13.67
CA GLU A 25 4.93 -6.54 13.63
C GLU A 25 3.76 -6.00 14.48
N GLY A 26 2.75 -5.42 13.81
CA GLY A 26 1.52 -4.98 14.46
C GLY A 26 0.74 -6.22 14.88
N LYS A 27 0.54 -6.41 16.19
CA LYS A 27 -0.30 -7.48 16.74
C LYS A 27 -1.69 -7.45 16.08
N ARG A 28 -2.00 -8.45 15.26
CA ARG A 28 -3.33 -8.58 14.64
C ARG A 28 -4.33 -8.95 15.72
N ALA A 29 -5.28 -8.05 15.98
CA ALA A 29 -6.35 -8.29 16.93
C ALA A 29 -7.27 -9.44 16.45
N PRO A 30 -7.90 -10.20 17.36
CA PRO A 30 -8.82 -11.28 17.00
C PRO A 30 -10.00 -10.78 16.16
N VAL A 31 -10.30 -11.52 15.10
CA VAL A 31 -11.30 -11.24 14.05
C VAL A 31 -12.76 -11.20 14.55
N GLU A 32 -13.01 -11.55 15.81
CA GLU A 32 -14.36 -11.59 16.40
C GLU A 32 -15.01 -10.21 16.62
N LYS A 33 -14.29 -9.09 16.44
CA LYS A 33 -14.79 -7.72 16.71
C LYS A 33 -14.80 -6.78 15.51
N VAL A 34 -14.95 -7.30 14.29
CA VAL A 34 -14.94 -6.49 13.06
C VAL A 34 -16.35 -6.17 12.55
N ALA A 35 -17.34 -7.04 12.79
CA ALA A 35 -18.72 -6.85 12.31
C ALA A 35 -19.42 -5.63 12.97
N GLU A 36 -19.21 -5.39 14.27
CA GLU A 36 -19.79 -4.23 14.96
C GLU A 36 -19.01 -2.92 14.71
N ARG A 37 -17.82 -3.02 14.11
CA ARG A 37 -16.99 -1.87 13.68
C ARG A 37 -17.26 -1.39 12.25
N ALA A 38 -18.32 -1.89 11.61
CA ALA A 38 -18.87 -1.24 10.42
C ALA A 38 -19.53 0.13 10.73
N SER A 39 -19.58 0.53 12.01
CA SER A 39 -19.99 1.86 12.44
C SER A 39 -18.92 2.90 12.07
N SER A 40 -19.15 3.55 10.92
CA SER A 40 -18.56 4.82 10.48
C SER A 40 -17.03 4.92 10.51
N ASN A 41 -16.41 4.98 9.32
CA ASN A 41 -15.01 5.37 9.18
C ASN A 41 -14.71 6.66 9.99
N PRO A 42 -13.82 6.63 11.00
CA PRO A 42 -13.50 7.81 11.80
C PRO A 42 -12.67 8.85 11.02
N PHE A 43 -12.12 8.47 9.87
CA PHE A 43 -11.36 9.32 8.96
C PHE A 43 -12.29 9.86 7.87
N LYS A 44 -12.73 11.12 8.03
CA LYS A 44 -13.69 11.77 7.12
C LYS A 44 -13.18 13.10 6.55
N ALA A 45 -12.02 13.57 6.99
CA ALA A 45 -11.47 14.82 6.51
C ALA A 45 -10.94 14.66 5.07
N VAL A 46 -10.85 15.76 4.32
CA VAL A 46 -10.30 15.73 2.96
C VAL A 46 -8.83 15.31 2.99
N GLU A 47 -8.12 15.73 4.03
CA GLU A 47 -6.72 15.37 4.29
C GLU A 47 -6.57 13.86 4.47
N ASP A 48 -7.52 13.20 5.14
CA ASP A 48 -7.53 11.75 5.30
C ASP A 48 -7.69 11.03 3.95
N VAL A 49 -8.53 11.57 3.06
CA VAL A 49 -8.72 11.02 1.71
C VAL A 49 -7.43 11.16 0.90
N VAL A 50 -6.76 12.31 0.99
CA VAL A 50 -5.48 12.56 0.32
C VAL A 50 -4.41 11.61 0.83
N GLU A 51 -4.29 11.42 2.14
CA GLU A 51 -3.31 10.51 2.72
C GLU A 51 -3.65 9.05 2.38
N GLY A 52 -4.92 8.67 2.49
CA GLY A 52 -5.44 7.37 2.07
C GLY A 52 -5.06 7.04 0.62
N ARG A 53 -5.19 8.00 -0.30
CA ARG A 53 -4.79 7.83 -1.70
C ARG A 53 -3.28 7.60 -1.85
N LYS A 54 -2.44 8.30 -1.08
CA LYS A 54 -0.98 8.05 -1.10
C LYS A 54 -0.66 6.64 -0.62
N LEU A 55 -1.28 6.20 0.48
CA LEU A 55 -1.10 4.85 1.00
C LEU A 55 -1.53 3.80 -0.04
N TYR A 56 -2.69 4.00 -0.66
CA TYR A 56 -3.27 3.12 -1.67
C TYR A 56 -2.33 2.89 -2.87
N LEU A 57 -1.76 3.98 -3.39
CA LEU A 57 -0.85 3.91 -4.54
C LEU A 57 0.53 3.34 -4.14
N ARG A 58 1.10 3.81 -3.02
CA ARG A 58 2.42 3.35 -2.56
C ARG A 58 2.42 1.85 -2.26
N ASN A 59 1.32 1.32 -1.72
CA ASN A 59 1.22 -0.10 -1.37
C ASN A 59 0.84 -0.98 -2.56
N GLY A 60 0.69 -0.40 -3.76
CA GLY A 60 0.40 -1.16 -4.98
C GLY A 60 -1.02 -1.70 -5.06
N CYS A 61 -1.95 -1.25 -4.22
CA CYS A 61 -3.34 -1.72 -4.23
C CYS A 61 -4.01 -1.49 -5.59
N SER A 62 -3.63 -0.40 -6.28
CA SER A 62 -4.12 -0.06 -7.61
C SER A 62 -3.77 -1.08 -8.69
N ALA A 63 -2.74 -1.91 -8.47
CA ALA A 63 -2.34 -2.94 -9.45
C ALA A 63 -3.42 -4.00 -9.65
N CYS A 64 -4.13 -4.36 -8.58
CA CYS A 64 -5.22 -5.34 -8.65
C CYS A 64 -6.59 -4.67 -8.63
N HIS A 65 -6.77 -3.65 -7.80
CA HIS A 65 -8.07 -3.04 -7.51
C HIS A 65 -8.36 -1.76 -8.33
N GLY A 66 -7.51 -1.47 -9.33
CA GLY A 66 -7.66 -0.36 -10.27
C GLY A 66 -7.22 0.99 -9.69
N MET A 67 -6.99 1.98 -10.56
CA MET A 67 -6.48 3.30 -10.12
C MET A 67 -7.40 4.01 -9.11
N GLY A 68 -8.71 3.78 -9.21
CA GLY A 68 -9.72 4.39 -8.35
C GLY A 68 -10.33 3.44 -7.31
N GLY A 69 -9.82 2.22 -7.15
CA GLY A 69 -10.43 1.24 -6.25
C GLY A 69 -11.74 0.62 -6.75
N GLY A 70 -12.18 0.97 -7.96
CA GLY A 70 -13.39 0.42 -8.60
C GLY A 70 -13.24 -1.02 -9.11
N GLY A 71 -12.12 -1.68 -8.85
CA GLY A 71 -11.85 -3.06 -9.24
C GLY A 71 -10.91 -3.20 -10.43
N GLY A 72 -10.84 -4.40 -10.99
CA GLY A 72 -9.93 -4.77 -12.06
C GLY A 72 -9.68 -6.28 -12.03
N MET A 73 -8.41 -6.67 -11.86
CA MET A 73 -8.05 -8.07 -11.60
C MET A 73 -8.57 -8.54 -10.24
N GLY A 74 -8.59 -7.63 -9.26
CA GLY A 74 -9.20 -7.83 -7.96
C GLY A 74 -10.57 -7.15 -7.87
N LYS A 75 -11.36 -7.61 -6.89
CA LYS A 75 -12.67 -7.02 -6.54
C LYS A 75 -12.61 -5.49 -6.29
N PRO A 76 -13.66 -4.72 -6.54
CA PRO A 76 -13.77 -3.34 -6.06
C PRO A 76 -13.62 -3.22 -4.53
N LEU A 77 -13.02 -2.12 -4.08
CA LEU A 77 -12.83 -1.77 -2.66
C LEU A 77 -13.64 -0.55 -2.23
N ILE A 78 -14.23 0.16 -3.18
CA ILE A 78 -15.06 1.35 -2.94
C ILE A 78 -16.55 1.02 -2.85
N ASP A 79 -16.90 -0.26 -2.97
CA ASP A 79 -18.28 -0.70 -2.87
C ASP A 79 -18.77 -0.57 -1.43
N ASP A 80 -19.91 0.07 -1.26
CA ASP A 80 -20.58 0.17 0.05
C ASP A 80 -21.15 -1.18 0.52
N GLU A 81 -21.35 -2.11 -0.41
CA GLU A 81 -21.94 -3.42 -0.17
C GLU A 81 -20.94 -4.53 -0.55
N TRP A 82 -20.65 -5.39 0.41
CA TRP A 82 -19.81 -6.56 0.19
C TRP A 82 -20.58 -7.66 -0.54
N ARG A 83 -20.15 -7.98 -1.76
CA ARG A 83 -20.85 -8.91 -2.67
C ARG A 83 -20.02 -10.13 -3.13
N PHE A 84 -18.80 -10.29 -2.62
CA PHE A 84 -17.85 -11.33 -3.08
C PHE A 84 -17.75 -12.55 -2.15
N GLY A 85 -18.61 -12.65 -1.12
CA GLY A 85 -18.58 -13.75 -0.16
C GLY A 85 -17.40 -13.65 0.81
N SER A 86 -17.51 -14.25 1.98
CA SER A 86 -16.45 -14.28 3.01
C SER A 86 -15.72 -15.61 3.08
N ASP A 87 -16.18 -16.59 2.31
CA ASP A 87 -15.69 -17.97 2.35
C ASP A 87 -14.74 -18.18 1.15
N ASP A 88 -13.46 -18.43 1.44
CA ASP A 88 -12.50 -18.93 0.44
C ASP A 88 -12.78 -20.42 0.20
N PRO A 89 -12.85 -20.92 -1.06
CA PRO A 89 -12.94 -22.35 -1.35
C PRO A 89 -11.64 -23.11 -1.02
#